data_AF-A0AA38RUY7-F1
#
_entry.id   AF-A0AA38RUY7-F1
#
_cell.length_a   1.000
_cell.length_b   1.000
_cell.length_c   1.000
_cell.angle_alpha   90.00
_cell.angle_beta   90.00
_cell.angle_gamma   90.00
#
_symmetry.space_group_name_H-M   'P 1'
#
loop_
_entity.id
_entity.type
_entity.pdbx_description
1 polymer ?
#
loop_
_entity_poly.entity_id
_entity_poly.type
_entity_poly.pdbx_seq_one_letter_code
_entity_poly.pdbx_strand_id
1 'polypeptide(L)'
;MPVRIPKPGRTELLSFGVAGVGAFAPFYMILPGAEERLASQTTRWAPRWERNISYFIPHAERGIQRVAPPVEKTIKKVDQRLPLEKVAKNVDRRIKKGIDRVGGVPKMG
;
A
#
# COMPACT_ATOMS: atom_id res chain seq x y z
N MET A 1 -41.57 -9.41 -1.00
CA MET A 1 -41.15 -9.06 0.37
C MET A 1 -39.88 -8.24 0.28
N PRO A 2 -39.73 -7.10 0.98
CA PRO A 2 -38.49 -6.32 0.93
C PRO A 2 -37.36 -7.13 1.57
N VAL A 3 -36.28 -7.37 0.81
CA VAL A 3 -35.08 -8.07 1.28
C VAL A 3 -34.40 -7.19 2.33
N ARG A 4 -34.48 -7.57 3.61
CA ARG A 4 -33.77 -6.90 4.69
C ARG A 4 -32.30 -7.33 4.64
N ILE A 5 -31.45 -6.50 4.06
CA ILE A 5 -30.00 -6.71 4.08
C ILE A 5 -29.52 -6.45 5.52
N PRO A 6 -28.92 -7.44 6.20
CA PRO A 6 -28.37 -7.23 7.54
C PRO A 6 -27.25 -6.20 7.48
N LYS A 7 -27.18 -5.33 8.49
CA LYS A 7 -26.06 -4.38 8.62
C LYS A 7 -24.75 -5.16 8.69
N PRO A 8 -23.72 -4.77 7.93
CA PRO A 8 -22.46 -5.50 7.91
C PRO A 8 -21.84 -5.55 9.31
N GLY A 9 -21.30 -6.71 9.67
CA GLY A 9 -20.61 -6.90 10.93
C GLY A 9 -19.33 -6.06 11.03
N ARG A 10 -18.81 -5.87 12.25
CA ARG A 10 -17.52 -5.16 12.46
C ARG A 10 -16.36 -5.84 11.72
N THR A 11 -16.37 -7.17 11.65
CA THR A 11 -15.38 -7.97 10.92
C THR A 11 -15.48 -7.81 9.42
N GLU A 12 -16.70 -7.81 8.86
CA GLU A 12 -16.92 -7.52 7.44
C GLU A 12 -16.44 -6.12 7.08
N LEU A 13 -16.79 -5.11 7.88
CA LEU A 13 -16.35 -3.74 7.64
C LEU A 13 -14.81 -3.64 7.67
N LEU A 14 -14.16 -4.35 8.60
CA LEU A 14 -12.70 -4.41 8.68
C LEU A 14 -12.12 -5.11 7.44
N SER A 15 -12.67 -6.25 7.02
CA SER A 15 -12.25 -6.97 5.83
C SER A 15 -12.42 -6.14 4.56
N PHE A 16 -13.54 -5.44 4.39
CA PHE A 16 -13.76 -4.53 3.27
C PHE A 16 -12.81 -3.32 3.32
N GLY A 17 -12.53 -2.80 4.51
CA GLY A 17 -11.55 -1.72 4.70
C GLY A 17 -10.13 -2.15 4.31
N VAL A 18 -9.67 -3.31 4.81
CA VAL A 18 -8.35 -3.87 4.48
C VAL A 18 -8.26 -4.21 2.99
N ALA A 19 -9.30 -4.83 2.41
CA ALA A 19 -9.34 -5.16 1.00
C ALA A 19 -9.31 -3.91 0.12
N GLY A 20 -10.08 -2.87 0.47
CA GLY A 20 -10.09 -1.59 -0.24
C GLY A 20 -8.73 -0.92 -0.19
N VAL A 21 -8.16 -0.73 1.00
CA VAL A 21 -6.83 -0.12 1.14
C VAL A 21 -5.76 -0.95 0.45
N GLY A 22 -5.79 -2.28 0.59
CA GLY A 22 -4.82 -3.18 -0.06
C GLY A 22 -4.92 -3.17 -1.58
N ALA A 23 -6.12 -3.08 -2.15
CA ALA A 23 -6.32 -3.02 -3.60
C ALA A 23 -5.88 -1.67 -4.19
N PHE A 24 -6.06 -0.57 -3.45
CA PHE A 24 -5.69 0.77 -3.91
C PHE A 24 -4.25 1.20 -3.56
N ALA A 25 -3.62 0.55 -2.58
CA ALA A 25 -2.25 0.86 -2.17
C ALA A 25 -1.22 0.82 -3.31
N PRO A 26 -1.21 -0.18 -4.22
CA PRO A 26 -0.29 -0.19 -5.37
C PRO A 26 -0.47 1.03 -6.28
N PHE A 27 -1.72 1.46 -6.52
CA PHE A 27 -1.99 2.63 -7.35
C PHE A 27 -1.55 3.93 -6.70
N TYR A 28 -1.69 4.03 -5.38
CA TYR A 28 -1.20 5.19 -4.63
C TYR A 28 0.33 5.27 -4.67
N MET A 29 1.04 4.13 -4.55
CA MET A 29 2.50 4.07 -4.59
C MET A 29 3.10 4.31 -5.99
N ILE A 30 2.33 4.11 -7.06
CA ILE A 30 2.73 4.40 -8.44
C ILE A 30 2.72 5.92 -8.73
N LEU A 31 2.04 6.73 -7.90
CA LEU A 31 2.01 8.18 -8.08
C LEU A 31 3.37 8.81 -7.67
N PRO A 32 3.92 9.74 -8.46
CA PRO A 32 5.12 10.47 -8.06
C PRO A 32 4.88 11.27 -6.78
N GLY A 33 5.89 11.28 -5.90
CA GLY A 33 5.79 11.97 -4.60
C GLY A 33 4.87 11.27 -3.60
N ALA A 34 4.41 10.04 -3.87
CA ALA A 34 3.66 9.24 -2.89
C ALA A 34 4.48 8.99 -1.62
N GLU A 35 5.78 8.71 -1.77
CA GLU A 35 6.70 8.52 -0.64
C GLU A 35 6.88 9.80 0.18
N GLU A 36 7.06 10.95 -0.47
CA GLU A 36 7.19 12.25 0.20
C GLU A 36 5.89 12.64 0.93
N ARG A 37 4.73 12.40 0.30
CA ARG A 37 3.41 12.62 0.92
C ARG A 37 3.19 11.67 2.08
N LEU A 38 3.54 10.40 1.94
CA LEU A 38 3.47 9.44 3.04
C LEU A 38 4.41 9.82 4.16
N ALA A 39 5.63 10.24 3.88
CA ALA A 39 6.57 10.72 4.89
C ALA A 39 6.02 11.95 5.62
N SER A 40 5.49 12.94 4.88
CA SER A 40 4.91 14.16 5.45
C SER A 40 3.64 13.92 6.28
N GLN A 41 2.89 12.86 5.97
CA GLN A 41 1.74 12.44 6.77
C GLN A 41 2.20 11.61 7.98
N THR A 42 3.14 10.68 7.77
CA THR A 42 3.73 9.82 8.80
C THR A 42 4.33 10.65 9.92
N THR A 43 5.04 11.75 9.63
CA THR A 43 5.61 12.63 10.67
C THR A 43 4.56 13.23 11.62
N ARG A 44 3.28 13.33 11.22
CA ARG A 44 2.22 13.89 12.07
C ARG A 44 1.67 12.90 13.10
N TRP A 45 1.61 11.62 12.76
CA TRP A 45 0.98 10.59 13.59
C TRP A 45 1.96 9.54 14.11
N ALA A 46 3.07 9.29 13.42
CA ALA A 46 4.08 8.32 13.82
C ALA A 46 4.65 8.60 15.21
N PRO A 47 4.98 9.84 15.63
CA PRO A 47 5.53 10.06 16.97
C PRO A 47 4.55 9.70 18.09
N ARG A 48 3.24 9.85 17.86
CA ARG A 48 2.18 9.46 18.83
C ARG A 48 1.93 7.95 18.79
N TRP A 49 2.07 7.37 17.61
CA TRP A 49 1.99 5.93 17.39
C TRP A 49 3.15 5.21 18.08
N GLU A 50 4.40 5.65 17.84
CA GLU A 50 5.65 5.19 18.44
C GLU A 50 5.59 5.11 19.97
N ARG A 51 4.98 6.12 20.62
CA ARG A 51 4.78 6.13 22.07
C ARG A 51 3.87 4.99 22.59
N ASN A 52 3.02 4.41 21.74
CA ASN A 52 2.04 3.38 22.12
C ASN A 52 2.31 2.00 21.51
N ILE A 53 3.28 1.85 20.59
CA ILE A 53 3.50 0.57 19.89
C ILE A 53 4.02 -0.51 20.85
N SER A 54 4.75 -0.17 21.91
CA SER A 54 5.33 -1.14 22.85
C SER A 54 4.32 -2.16 23.40
N TYR A 55 3.05 -1.78 23.56
CA TYR A 55 1.98 -2.68 23.97
C TYR A 55 1.53 -3.66 22.86
N PHE A 56 1.65 -3.26 21.60
CA PHE A 56 1.23 -4.03 20.44
C PHE A 56 2.36 -4.87 19.83
N ILE A 57 3.63 -4.51 20.06
CA ILE A 57 4.82 -5.25 19.57
C ILE A 57 4.73 -6.77 19.83
N PRO A 58 4.49 -7.27 21.07
CA PRO A 58 4.51 -8.72 21.32
C PRO A 58 3.38 -9.48 20.59
N HIS A 59 2.23 -8.84 20.36
CA HIS A 59 1.14 -9.43 19.60
C HIS A 59 1.40 -9.37 18.09
N ALA A 60 1.98 -8.27 17.63
CA ALA A 60 2.39 -8.09 16.24
C ALA A 60 3.49 -9.08 15.85
N GLU A 61 4.53 -9.27 16.68
CA GLU A 61 5.60 -10.24 16.45
C GLU A 61 5.06 -11.66 16.26
N ARG A 62 4.12 -12.09 17.12
CA ARG A 62 3.48 -13.41 16.98
C ARG A 62 2.65 -13.54 15.70
N GLY A 63 1.98 -12.46 15.29
CA GLY A 63 1.25 -12.41 14.02
C GLY A 63 2.19 -12.49 12.82
N ILE A 64 3.27 -11.70 12.84
CA ILE A 64 4.30 -11.64 11.80
C ILE A 64 4.98 -13.00 11.66
N GLN A 65 5.36 -13.66 12.76
CA GLN A 65 5.97 -15.00 12.72
C GLN A 65 5.11 -16.05 12.00
N ARG A 66 3.78 -15.91 12.04
CA ARG A 66 2.86 -16.83 11.34
C ARG A 66 2.67 -16.49 9.86
N VAL A 67 2.77 -15.21 9.51
CA VAL A 67 2.48 -14.71 8.16
C VAL A 67 3.75 -14.57 7.31
N ALA A 68 4.91 -14.35 7.92
CA ALA A 68 6.19 -14.18 7.23
C ALA A 68 6.55 -15.39 6.32
N PRO A 69 6.48 -16.65 6.78
CA PRO A 69 6.87 -17.79 5.94
C PRO A 69 6.09 -17.92 4.61
N PRO A 70 4.74 -17.84 4.59
CA PRO A 70 4.00 -17.90 3.33
C PRO A 70 4.19 -16.64 2.47
N VAL A 71 4.34 -15.46 3.06
CA VAL A 71 4.60 -14.22 2.30
C VAL A 71 5.95 -14.29 1.59
N GLU A 72 7.01 -14.69 2.28
CA GLU A 72 8.35 -14.86 1.69
C GLU A 72 8.35 -15.86 0.53
N LYS A 73 7.64 -16.98 0.67
CA LYS A 73 7.48 -17.96 -0.42
C LYS A 73 6.76 -17.35 -1.63
N THR A 74 5.80 -16.47 -1.39
CA THR A 74 5.04 -15.81 -2.45
C THR A 74 5.88 -14.76 -3.16
N ILE A 75 6.63 -13.95 -2.41
CA ILE A 75 7.58 -12.97 -2.94
C ILE A 75 8.65 -13.66 -3.79
N LYS A 76 9.26 -14.74 -3.29
CA LYS A 76 10.26 -15.52 -4.05
C LYS A 76 9.69 -16.09 -5.35
N LYS A 77 8.44 -16.57 -5.36
CA LYS A 77 7.78 -17.05 -6.58
C LYS A 77 7.48 -15.94 -7.59
N VAL A 78 7.11 -14.76 -7.09
CA VAL A 78 6.88 -13.57 -7.93
C VAL A 78 8.19 -13.08 -8.53
N ASP A 79 9.25 -12.99 -7.73
CA ASP A 79 10.59 -12.59 -8.16
C ASP A 79 11.19 -13.57 -9.20
N GLN A 80 10.98 -14.88 -9.02
CA GLN A 80 11.42 -15.89 -9.98
C GLN A 80 10.65 -15.86 -11.32
N ARG A 81 9.38 -15.42 -11.32
CA ARG A 81 8.51 -15.47 -12.52
C ARG A 81 8.37 -14.14 -13.24
N LEU A 82 8.59 -13.03 -12.54
CA LEU A 82 8.53 -11.69 -13.10
C LEU A 82 9.91 -11.06 -12.97
N PRO A 83 10.52 -10.59 -14.07
CA PRO A 83 11.71 -9.75 -13.98
C PRO A 83 11.28 -8.42 -13.33
N LEU A 84 11.26 -8.37 -12.00
CA LEU A 84 10.82 -7.23 -11.20
C LEU A 84 11.59 -5.97 -11.60
N GLU A 85 12.85 -6.12 -12.00
CA GLU A 85 13.65 -5.03 -12.56
C GLU A 85 13.06 -4.46 -13.87
N LYS A 86 12.56 -5.32 -14.77
CA LYS A 86 11.91 -4.89 -16.02
C LYS A 86 10.51 -4.34 -15.76
N VAL A 87 9.77 -4.91 -14.81
CA VAL A 87 8.44 -4.40 -14.41
C VAL A 87 8.61 -3.02 -13.76
N ALA A 88 9.52 -2.87 -12.82
CA ALA A 88 9.88 -1.60 -12.19
C ALA A 88 10.33 -0.56 -13.23
N LYS A 89 11.23 -0.91 -14.16
CA LYS A 89 11.68 -0.02 -15.25
C LYS A 89 10.54 0.37 -16.19
N ASN A 90 9.62 -0.54 -16.52
CA ASN A 90 8.47 -0.25 -17.38
C ASN A 90 7.40 0.58 -16.67
N VAL A 91 7.21 0.36 -15.37
CA VAL A 91 6.34 1.17 -14.52
C VAL A 91 6.92 2.58 -14.39
N ASP A 92 8.21 2.73 -14.09
CA ASP A 92 8.91 4.03 -14.06
C ASP A 92 8.79 4.77 -15.40
N ARG A 93 9.00 4.07 -16.54
CA ARG A 93 8.84 4.66 -17.87
C ARG A 93 7.40 5.09 -18.18
N ARG A 94 6.40 4.35 -17.70
CA ARG A 94 4.97 4.71 -17.85
C ARG A 94 4.58 5.85 -16.93
N ILE A 95 5.13 5.89 -15.71
CA ILE A 95 4.92 6.96 -14.74
C ILE A 95 5.49 8.26 -15.29
N LYS A 96 6.76 8.29 -15.75
CA LYS A 96 7.36 9.47 -16.38
C LYS A 96 6.53 10.00 -17.54
N LYS A 97 6.09 9.12 -18.45
CA LYS A 97 5.21 9.50 -19.57
C LYS A 97 3.83 10.01 -19.12
N GLY A 98 3.29 9.52 -18.02
CA GLY A 98 2.03 9.99 -17.44
C GLY A 98 2.19 11.37 -16.79
N ILE A 99 3.30 11.60 -16.10
CA ILE A 99 3.65 12.88 -15.49
C ILE A 99 3.91 13.93 -16.57
N ASP A 100 4.68 13.62 -17.61
CA ASP A 100 4.93 14.53 -18.72
C ASP A 100 3.63 14.93 -19.44
N ARG A 101 2.61 14.06 -19.41
CA ARG A 101 1.30 14.29 -20.03
C ARG A 101 0.33 15.09 -19.14
N VAL A 102 0.43 14.95 -17.83
CA VAL A 102 -0.46 15.63 -16.85
C VAL A 102 0.16 16.94 -16.33
N GLY A 103 1.48 16.97 -16.18
CA GLY A 103 2.26 18.13 -15.78
C GLY A 103 2.96 18.74 -16.98
N GLY A 104 2.20 19.26 -17.95
CA GLY A 104 2.76 20.12 -19.00
C GLY A 104 3.55 21.25 -18.35
N VAL A 105 4.87 21.07 -18.24
CA VAL A 105 5.79 22.11 -17.78
C VAL A 105 5.74 23.20 -18.85
N PRO A 106 5.28 24.41 -18.53
CA PRO A 106 5.39 25.51 -19.45
C PRO A 106 6.87 25.79 -19.65
N LYS A 107 7.35 25.63 -20.88
CA LYS A 107 8.64 26.20 -21.26
C LYS A 107 8.49 27.71 -21.14
N MET A 108 9.04 28.30 -20.08
CA MET A 108 9.43 29.70 -20.11
C MET A 108 10.62 29.80 -21.05
N GLY A 109 10.32 30.20 -22.29
CA GLY A 109 11.25 30.93 -23.14
C GLY A 109 11.02 32.43 -22.97
#